data_AF-A0A917LXW6-F1
#
_entry.id   AF-A0A917LXW6-F1
#
_cell.length_a   1.000
_cell.length_b   1.000
_cell.length_c   1.000
_cell.angle_alpha   90.00
_cell.angle_beta   90.00
_cell.angle_gamma   90.00
#
_symmetry.space_group_name_H-M   'P 1'
#
loop_
_entity.id
_entity.type
_entity.pdbx_description
1 polymer ?
#
loop_
_entity_poly.entity_id
_entity_poly.type
_entity_poly.pdbx_seq_one_letter_code
_entity_poly.pdbx_strand_id
1 'polypeptide(L)'
;MTDQISRPGTQPSQNDNSQSQIPEDLAVEIRKLAHDLSNALEIIVQTSYLLSTTEMKEPASDWLRMLDGGVQKALDLNISLRNYIKAHSPT
;
A
#
# COMPACT_ATOMS: atom_id res chain seq x y z
N MET A 1 -54.15 8.88 37.16
CA MET A 1 -53.09 8.04 37.76
C MET A 1 -53.41 6.61 37.37
N THR A 2 -52.77 5.97 36.41
CA THR A 2 -51.33 5.96 36.10
C THR A 2 -51.10 5.63 34.63
N ASP A 3 -50.31 6.46 33.96
CA ASP A 3 -49.64 6.18 32.69
C ASP A 3 -48.76 4.92 32.80
N GLN A 4 -48.96 3.95 31.90
CA GLN A 4 -47.94 2.94 31.58
C GLN A 4 -47.46 3.20 30.14
N ILE A 5 -46.36 3.94 30.07
CA ILE A 5 -45.58 4.21 28.88
C ILE A 5 -44.87 2.91 28.49
N SER A 6 -45.37 2.23 27.46
CA SER A 6 -44.66 1.16 26.78
C SER A 6 -43.42 1.74 26.09
N ARG A 7 -42.24 1.36 26.59
CA ARG A 7 -40.93 1.80 26.12
C ARG A 7 -40.69 1.31 24.68
N PRO A 8 -40.13 2.13 23.78
CA PRO A 8 -39.69 1.65 22.47
C PRO A 8 -38.52 0.69 22.65
N GLY A 9 -38.63 -0.48 22.02
CA GLY A 9 -37.58 -1.49 22.00
C GLY A 9 -36.30 -0.92 21.40
N THR A 10 -35.22 -1.02 22.15
CA THR A 10 -33.87 -0.78 21.66
C THR A 10 -33.57 -1.86 20.61
N GLN A 11 -33.63 -1.51 19.33
CA GLN A 11 -33.09 -2.37 18.28
C GLN A 11 -31.59 -2.57 18.56
N PRO A 12 -31.08 -3.80 18.54
CA PRO A 12 -29.64 -4.01 18.61
C PRO A 12 -29.03 -3.36 17.37
N SER A 13 -28.22 -2.33 17.58
CA SER A 13 -27.33 -1.77 16.57
C SER A 13 -26.54 -2.94 15.99
N GLN A 14 -26.86 -3.31 14.76
CA GLN A 14 -26.03 -4.23 13.99
C GLN A 14 -24.65 -3.58 13.97
N ASN A 15 -23.69 -4.27 14.57
CA ASN A 15 -22.29 -3.94 14.43
C ASN A 15 -21.98 -4.05 12.94
N ASP A 16 -22.02 -2.92 12.24
CA ASP A 16 -21.36 -2.70 10.95
C ASP A 16 -19.86 -2.78 11.21
N ASN A 17 -19.38 -4.01 11.44
CA ASN A 17 -17.98 -4.36 11.30
C ASN A 17 -17.68 -4.72 9.83
N SER A 18 -18.46 -4.13 8.93
CA SER A 18 -18.22 -4.02 7.51
C SER A 18 -17.00 -3.12 7.36
N GLN A 19 -15.79 -3.69 7.43
CA GLN A 19 -14.60 -2.99 6.96
C GLN A 19 -14.93 -2.45 5.58
N SER A 20 -15.07 -1.13 5.47
CA SER A 20 -15.46 -0.46 4.25
C SER A 20 -14.45 -0.81 3.17
N GLN A 21 -14.83 -1.71 2.28
CA GLN A 21 -13.99 -2.12 1.17
C GLN A 21 -13.71 -0.91 0.28
N ILE A 22 -12.53 -0.87 -0.29
CA ILE A 22 -12.16 0.09 -1.33
C ILE A 22 -13.12 -0.13 -2.51
N PRO A 23 -13.85 0.90 -2.97
CA PRO A 23 -14.67 0.82 -4.17
C PRO A 23 -13.88 0.32 -5.38
N GLU A 24 -14.52 -0.47 -6.24
CA GLU A 24 -13.79 -1.16 -7.33
C GLU A 24 -13.14 -0.20 -8.33
N ASP A 25 -13.82 0.91 -8.66
CA ASP A 25 -13.28 1.96 -9.53
C ASP A 25 -11.99 2.57 -8.96
N LEU A 26 -11.98 2.88 -7.66
CA LEU A 26 -10.78 3.35 -6.96
C LEU A 26 -9.71 2.26 -6.88
N ALA A 27 -10.10 1.01 -6.62
CA ALA A 27 -9.16 -0.10 -6.54
C ALA A 27 -8.43 -0.31 -7.87
N VAL A 28 -9.14 -0.23 -9.01
CA VAL A 28 -8.54 -0.30 -10.35
C VAL A 28 -7.50 0.80 -10.56
N GLU A 29 -7.81 2.05 -10.19
CA GLU A 29 -6.88 3.17 -10.34
C GLU A 29 -5.64 3.00 -9.46
N ILE A 30 -5.80 2.61 -8.20
CA ILE A 30 -4.65 2.40 -7.29
C ILE A 30 -3.81 1.21 -7.77
N ARG A 31 -4.42 0.12 -8.26
CA ARG A 31 -3.68 -1.03 -8.84
C ARG A 31 -2.85 -0.59 -10.05
N LYS A 32 -3.38 0.30 -10.90
CA LYS A 32 -2.65 0.89 -12.03
C LYS A 32 -1.46 1.72 -11.54
N LEU A 33 -1.66 2.64 -10.58
CA LEU A 33 -0.58 3.45 -10.01
C LEU A 33 0.50 2.60 -9.35
N ALA A 34 0.13 1.54 -8.61
CA ALA A 34 1.09 0.61 -8.02
C ALA A 34 1.87 -0.18 -9.08
N HIS A 35 1.25 -0.45 -10.24
CA HIS A 35 1.95 -1.00 -11.41
C HIS A 35 2.94 -0.04 -12.01
N ASP A 36 2.53 1.19 -12.31
CA ASP A 36 3.42 2.20 -12.84
C ASP A 36 4.60 2.49 -11.87
N LEU A 37 4.35 2.49 -10.57
CA LEU A 37 5.38 2.58 -9.53
C LEU A 37 6.34 1.38 -9.57
N SER A 38 5.85 0.17 -9.82
CA SER A 38 6.72 -1.02 -9.94
C SER A 38 7.66 -0.88 -11.14
N ASN A 39 7.15 -0.40 -12.28
CA ASN A 39 7.95 -0.19 -13.49
C ASN A 39 9.03 0.87 -13.26
N ALA A 40 8.70 1.96 -12.56
CA ALA A 40 9.67 2.97 -12.18
C ALA A 40 10.74 2.41 -11.23
N LEU A 41 10.35 1.64 -10.21
CA LEU A 41 11.29 1.01 -9.27
C LEU A 41 12.19 0.00 -9.97
N GLU A 42 11.68 -0.78 -10.92
CA GLU A 42 12.46 -1.73 -11.71
C GLU A 42 13.60 -1.02 -12.48
N ILE A 43 13.30 0.10 -13.14
CA ILE A 43 14.33 0.91 -13.83
C ILE A 43 15.41 1.36 -12.84
N ILE A 44 15.03 1.80 -11.64
CA ILE A 44 16.00 2.26 -10.63
C ILE A 44 16.84 1.08 -10.12
N VAL A 45 16.25 -0.08 -9.84
CA VAL A 45 16.99 -1.31 -9.45
C VAL A 45 18.00 -1.69 -10.53
N GLN A 46 17.58 -1.75 -11.79
CA GLN A 46 18.47 -2.09 -12.90
C GLN A 46 19.59 -1.06 -13.04
N THR A 47 19.29 0.22 -12.89
CA THR A 47 20.29 1.29 -12.93
C THR A 47 21.29 1.16 -11.79
N SER A 48 20.81 0.91 -10.57
CA SER A 48 21.66 0.73 -9.39
C SER A 48 22.57 -0.48 -9.53
N TYR A 49 22.04 -1.58 -10.06
CA TYR A 49 22.81 -2.77 -10.41
C TYR A 49 23.92 -2.44 -11.42
N LEU A 50 23.60 -1.78 -12.54
CA LEU A 50 24.61 -1.40 -13.54
C LEU A 50 25.69 -0.50 -12.93
N LEU A 51 25.32 0.47 -12.09
CA LEU A 51 26.27 1.32 -11.38
C LEU A 51 27.19 0.49 -10.48
N SER A 52 26.68 -0.51 -9.76
CA SER A 52 27.50 -1.38 -8.89
C SER A 52 28.56 -2.20 -9.64
N THR A 53 28.43 -2.36 -10.96
CA THR A 53 29.44 -3.01 -11.79
C THR A 53 30.60 -2.09 -12.19
N THR A 54 30.50 -0.79 -11.92
CA THR A 54 31.53 0.21 -12.23
C THR A 54 32.50 0.40 -11.06
N GLU A 55 33.75 0.75 -11.35
CA GLU A 55 34.70 1.11 -10.30
C GLU A 55 34.32 2.47 -9.71
N MET A 56 33.91 2.48 -8.44
CA MET A 56 33.60 3.70 -7.70
C MET A 56 34.57 3.90 -6.56
N LYS A 57 34.99 5.15 -6.36
CA LYS A 57 35.76 5.57 -5.19
C LYS A 57 34.81 6.14 -4.14
N GLU A 58 35.22 6.07 -2.89
CA GLU A 58 34.53 6.81 -1.83
C GLU A 58 34.48 8.31 -2.17
N PRO A 59 33.35 9.01 -1.89
CA PRO A 59 32.14 8.53 -1.20
C PRO A 59 31.04 7.97 -2.13
N ALA A 60 31.31 7.79 -3.43
CA ALA A 60 30.27 7.39 -4.38
C ALA A 60 29.73 5.97 -4.11
N SER A 61 30.58 5.06 -3.64
CA SER A 61 30.20 3.71 -3.18
C SER A 61 29.23 3.75 -1.99
N ASP A 62 29.42 4.68 -1.05
CA ASP A 62 28.50 4.88 0.06
C ASP A 62 27.13 5.36 -0.41
N TRP A 63 27.08 6.28 -1.36
CA TRP A 63 25.81 6.75 -1.94
C TRP A 63 25.09 5.66 -2.72
N LEU A 64 25.81 4.81 -3.44
CA LEU A 64 25.23 3.66 -4.12
C LEU A 64 24.58 2.70 -3.13
N ARG A 65 25.25 2.39 -2.01
CA ARG A 65 24.69 1.54 -0.95
C ARG A 65 23.46 2.16 -0.31
N MET A 66 23.43 3.49 -0.15
CA MET A 66 22.22 4.20 0.32
C MET A 66 21.08 4.11 -0.70
N LEU A 67 21.39 4.25 -2.00
CA LEU A 67 20.42 4.11 -3.09
C LEU A 67 19.81 2.69 -3.09
N ASP A 68 20.66 1.66 -3.10
CA ASP A 68 20.23 0.26 -3.06
C ASP A 68 19.30 -0.02 -1.88
N GLY A 69 19.68 0.42 -0.68
CA GLY A 69 18.86 0.26 0.52
C GLY A 69 17.52 1.01 0.45
N GLY A 70 17.52 2.22 -0.10
CA GLY A 70 16.30 3.02 -0.28
C GLY A 70 15.33 2.40 -1.29
N VAL A 71 15.86 1.89 -2.40
CA VAL A 71 15.07 1.23 -3.46
C VAL A 71 14.48 -0.08 -2.97
N GLN A 72 15.25 -0.89 -2.24
CA GLN A 72 14.73 -2.13 -1.66
C GLN A 72 13.56 -1.84 -0.69
N LYS A 73 13.70 -0.84 0.17
CA LYS A 73 12.62 -0.42 1.06
C LYS A 73 11.38 0.05 0.29
N ALA A 74 11.56 0.77 -0.82
CA ALA A 74 10.46 1.21 -1.66
C ALA A 74 9.74 0.04 -2.35
N LEU A 75 10.48 -0.97 -2.80
CA LEU A 75 9.89 -2.22 -3.33
C LEU A 75 9.05 -2.93 -2.28
N ASP A 76 9.55 -3.09 -1.06
CA ASP A 76 8.83 -3.76 0.03
C ASP A 76 7.54 -3.02 0.40
N LEU A 77 7.59 -1.68 0.43
CA LEU A 77 6.41 -0.84 0.63
C LEU A 77 5.40 -0.97 -0.51
N ASN A 78 5.86 -1.03 -1.76
CA ASN A 78 4.98 -1.19 -2.91
C ASN A 78 4.32 -2.58 -2.95
N ILE A 79 5.03 -3.64 -2.56
CA ILE A 79 4.46 -4.98 -2.35
C ILE A 79 3.39 -4.93 -1.26
N SER A 80 3.70 -4.29 -0.13
CA SER A 80 2.76 -4.12 0.98
C SER A 80 1.51 -3.34 0.56
N LEU A 81 1.66 -2.28 -0.24
CA LEU A 81 0.56 -1.51 -0.82
C LEU A 81 -0.33 -2.38 -1.70
N ARG A 82 0.26 -3.15 -2.62
CA ARG A 82 -0.49 -4.06 -3.51
C ARG A 82 -1.27 -5.11 -2.72
N ASN A 83 -0.63 -5.69 -1.69
CA ASN A 83 -1.28 -6.66 -0.80
C ASN A 83 -2.41 -6.03 -0.01
N TYR A 84 -2.23 -4.81 0.48
CA TYR A 84 -3.27 -4.06 1.19
C TYR A 84 -4.49 -3.83 0.28
N ILE A 85 -4.27 -3.33 -0.95
CA ILE A 85 -5.37 -3.11 -1.91
C ILE A 85 -6.08 -4.43 -2.19
N LYS A 86 -5.35 -5.51 -2.49
CA LYS A 86 -5.91 -6.84 -2.75
C LYS A 86 -6.76 -7.36 -1.58
N ALA A 87 -6.34 -7.13 -0.34
CA ALA A 87 -7.07 -7.58 0.84
C ALA A 87 -8.33 -6.75 1.13
N HIS A 88 -8.41 -5.51 0.61
CA HIS A 88 -9.47 -4.56 0.95
C HIS A 88 -10.30 -4.11 -0.26
N SER A 89 -10.07 -4.64 -1.46
CA SER A 89 -10.90 -4.39 -2.64
C SER A 89 -11.67 -5.66 -3.05
N PRO A 90 -12.81 -5.52 -3.74
CA PRO A 90 -13.42 -6.62 -4.48
C PRO A 90 -12.40 -7.28 -5.45
N THR A 91 -12.64 -8.54 -5.78
CA THR A 91 -11.77 -9.35 -6.66
C THR A 91 -12.05 -9.07 -8.13
#